data_AF-A0A847WG07-F1
#
_entry.id   AF-A0A847WG07-F1
#
_cell.length_a   1.000
_cell.length_b   1.000
_cell.length_c   1.000
_cell.angle_alpha   90.00
_cell.angle_beta   90.00
_cell.angle_gamma   90.00
#
_symmetry.space_group_name_H-M   'P 1'
#
loop_
_entity.id
_entity.type
_entity.pdbx_description
1 polymer ?
#
loop_
_entity_poly.entity_id
_entity_poly.type
_entity_poly.pdbx_seq_one_letter_code
_entity_poly.pdbx_strand_id
1 'polypeptide(L)'
;MKDPKKNTTEREYEENARRLEQLDNLIQKHTRTERHLEQHSDIASPEKLDQAEELQQVREEQMEQLKSKILAGPVSSNEEYNNLKRNFEQTEGYLENNKDHIDDFTMQKIKEKQEHRNEQMDFLT
;
A
#
# COMPACT_ATOMS: atom_id res chain seq x y z
N MET A 1 27.47 21.49 24.94
CA MET A 1 26.04 21.20 24.73
C MET A 1 25.84 20.86 23.26
N LYS A 2 25.31 19.68 22.92
CA LYS A 2 24.93 19.33 21.55
C LYS A 2 23.52 19.83 21.31
N ASP A 3 23.29 20.54 20.20
CA ASP A 3 21.97 21.08 19.86
C ASP A 3 20.94 19.96 19.65
N PRO A 4 19.82 19.95 20.41
CA PRO A 4 18.81 18.88 20.31
C PRO A 4 18.13 18.81 18.93
N LYS A 5 18.12 19.92 18.18
CA LYS A 5 17.57 19.98 16.81
C LYS A 5 18.39 19.16 15.80
N LYS A 6 19.70 18.99 16.02
CA LYS A 6 20.58 18.27 15.08
C LYS A 6 20.40 16.75 15.14
N ASN A 7 19.97 16.24 16.29
CA ASN A 7 19.75 14.81 16.56
C ASN A 7 18.42 14.29 15.99
N THR A 8 17.45 15.17 15.74
CA THR A 8 16.11 14.78 15.27
C THR A 8 16.12 14.50 13.76
N THR A 9 16.77 15.37 13.00
CA THR A 9 16.91 15.26 11.54
C THR A 9 17.79 14.10 11.09
N GLU A 10 18.84 13.76 11.84
CA GLU A 10 19.71 12.61 11.53
C GLU A 10 18.95 11.28 11.75
N ARG A 11 18.17 11.20 12.82
CA ARG A 11 17.29 10.06 13.10
C ARG A 11 16.18 9.88 12.07
N GLU A 12 15.57 10.97 11.63
CA GLU A 12 14.55 10.97 10.56
C GLU A 12 15.13 10.50 9.22
N TYR A 13 16.35 10.93 8.90
CA TYR A 13 17.06 10.48 7.71
C TYR A 13 17.35 8.97 7.75
N GLU A 14 17.87 8.48 8.88
CA GLU A 14 18.09 7.03 9.09
C GLU A 14 16.80 6.22 9.00
N GLU A 15 15.70 6.74 9.53
CA GLU A 15 14.40 6.08 9.46
C GLU A 15 13.86 6.01 8.03
N ASN A 16 13.96 7.11 7.27
CA ASN A 16 13.59 7.12 5.86
C ASN A 16 14.50 6.23 5.01
N ALA A 17 15.80 6.14 5.31
CA ALA A 17 16.70 5.21 4.64
C ALA A 17 16.26 3.75 4.85
N ARG A 18 15.86 3.38 6.07
CA ARG A 18 15.31 2.04 6.37
C ARG A 18 13.98 1.79 5.67
N ARG A 19 13.09 2.79 5.60
CA ARG A 19 11.82 2.69 4.88
C ARG A 19 12.04 2.50 3.37
N LEU A 20 13.05 3.18 2.79
CA LEU A 20 13.44 3.00 1.39
C LEU A 20 13.97 1.60 1.11
N GLU A 21 14.82 1.05 2.01
CA GLU A 21 15.30 -0.32 1.90
C GLU A 21 14.15 -1.35 2.01
N GLN A 22 13.18 -1.10 2.89
CA GLN A 22 11.98 -1.94 2.98
C GLN A 22 11.12 -1.86 1.71
N LEU A 23 10.98 -0.67 1.13
CA LEU A 23 10.25 -0.46 -0.12
C LEU A 23 10.92 -1.20 -1.28
N ASP A 24 12.24 -1.11 -1.43
CA ASP A 24 13.00 -1.84 -2.46
C ASP A 24 12.80 -3.36 -2.32
N ASN A 25 12.88 -3.88 -1.10
CA ASN A 25 12.61 -5.31 -0.83
C ASN A 25 11.19 -5.75 -1.22
N LEU A 26 10.19 -4.91 -1.00
CA LEU A 26 8.80 -5.20 -1.38
C LEU A 26 8.64 -5.18 -2.90
N ILE A 27 9.21 -4.19 -3.59
CA ILE A 27 9.20 -4.11 -5.05
C ILE A 27 9.84 -5.37 -5.65
N GLN A 28 11.02 -5.78 -5.17
CA GLN A 28 11.71 -6.97 -5.68
C GLN A 28 10.89 -8.25 -5.48
N LYS A 29 10.28 -8.43 -4.31
CA LYS A 29 9.40 -9.58 -4.02
C LYS A 29 8.16 -9.56 -4.91
N HIS A 30 7.57 -8.39 -5.09
CA HIS A 30 6.39 -8.20 -5.93
C HIS A 30 6.70 -8.53 -7.39
N THR A 31 7.70 -7.89 -7.99
CA THR A 31 8.11 -8.17 -9.39
C THR A 31 8.49 -9.64 -9.62
N ARG A 32 9.11 -10.30 -8.64
CA ARG A 32 9.44 -11.74 -8.76
C ARG A 32 8.19 -12.61 -8.78
N THR A 33 7.20 -12.30 -7.95
CA THR A 33 5.93 -13.02 -7.92
C THR A 33 5.12 -12.77 -9.19
N GLU A 34 5.06 -11.53 -9.69
CA GLU A 34 4.39 -11.23 -10.98
C GLU A 34 5.01 -12.03 -12.12
N ARG A 35 6.35 -11.99 -12.25
CA ARG A 35 7.04 -12.77 -13.29
C ARG A 35 6.75 -14.27 -13.17
N HIS A 36 6.68 -14.80 -11.96
CA HIS A 36 6.35 -16.21 -11.76
C HIS A 36 4.91 -16.52 -12.19
N LEU A 37 3.96 -15.63 -11.93
CA LEU A 37 2.57 -15.78 -12.39
C LEU A 37 2.49 -15.67 -13.92
N GLU A 38 3.23 -14.75 -14.54
CA GLU A 38 3.30 -14.64 -16.00
C GLU A 38 3.85 -15.92 -16.67
N GLN A 39 4.87 -16.53 -16.06
CA GLN A 39 5.58 -17.67 -16.66
C GLN A 39 4.96 -19.03 -16.37
N HIS A 40 4.18 -19.15 -15.29
CA HIS A 40 3.74 -20.44 -14.75
C HIS A 40 2.27 -20.49 -14.33
N SER A 41 1.46 -19.49 -14.69
CA SER A 41 0.03 -19.47 -14.34
C SER A 41 -0.76 -20.61 -14.98
N ASP A 42 -0.34 -21.08 -16.15
CA ASP A 42 -0.92 -22.18 -16.91
C ASP A 42 -0.82 -23.55 -16.21
N ILE A 43 0.12 -23.70 -15.27
CA ILE A 43 0.36 -24.94 -14.51
C ILE A 43 0.00 -24.81 -13.03
N ALA A 44 -0.43 -23.63 -12.57
CA ALA A 44 -0.81 -23.38 -11.18
C ALA A 44 -2.30 -23.70 -10.95
N SER A 45 -2.62 -24.22 -9.76
CA SER A 45 -4.02 -24.39 -9.35
C SER A 45 -4.67 -23.03 -9.09
N PRO A 46 -5.97 -22.83 -9.37
CA PRO A 46 -6.68 -21.57 -9.12
C PRO A 46 -6.44 -21.01 -7.72
N GLU A 47 -6.58 -21.84 -6.68
CA GLU A 47 -6.35 -21.45 -5.28
C GLU A 47 -4.94 -20.87 -5.02
N LYS A 48 -3.92 -21.33 -5.75
CA LYS A 48 -2.55 -20.80 -5.61
C LYS A 48 -2.35 -19.49 -6.34
N LEU A 49 -3.11 -19.26 -7.41
CA LEU A 49 -3.15 -17.98 -8.11
C LEU A 49 -3.81 -16.93 -7.22
N ASP A 50 -4.95 -17.27 -6.63
CA ASP A 50 -5.69 -16.39 -5.71
C ASP A 50 -4.82 -16.00 -4.51
N GLN A 51 -4.17 -16.97 -3.86
CA GLN A 51 -3.25 -16.71 -2.74
C GLN A 51 -2.05 -15.83 -3.15
N ALA A 52 -1.53 -16.01 -4.36
CA ALA A 52 -0.43 -15.20 -4.85
C ALA A 52 -0.90 -13.76 -5.13
N GLU A 53 -2.09 -13.58 -5.67
CA GLU A 53 -2.69 -12.28 -5.94
C GLU A 53 -3.02 -11.52 -4.64
N GLU A 54 -3.64 -12.18 -3.65
CA GLU A 54 -3.87 -11.61 -2.32
C GLU A 54 -2.55 -11.13 -1.69
N LEU A 55 -1.50 -11.94 -1.77
CA LEU A 55 -0.20 -11.59 -1.22
C LEU A 55 0.44 -10.40 -1.96
N GLN A 56 0.18 -10.26 -3.26
CA GLN A 56 0.65 -9.11 -4.05
C GLN A 56 -0.08 -7.82 -3.67
N GLN A 57 -1.39 -7.88 -3.45
CA GLN A 57 -2.18 -6.74 -2.98
C GLN A 57 -1.70 -6.23 -1.61
N VAL A 58 -1.40 -7.15 -0.67
CA VAL A 58 -0.82 -6.79 0.64
C VAL A 58 0.52 -6.08 0.48
N ARG A 59 1.37 -6.54 -0.44
CA ARG A 59 2.66 -5.89 -0.70
C ARG A 59 2.47 -4.50 -1.28
N GLU A 60 1.54 -4.31 -2.20
CA GLU A 60 1.20 -3.00 -2.77
C GLU A 60 0.74 -2.01 -1.71
N GLU A 61 -0.11 -2.46 -0.77
CA GLU A 61 -0.53 -1.63 0.37
C GLU A 61 0.65 -1.22 1.24
N GLN A 62 1.54 -2.17 1.56
CA GLN A 62 2.76 -1.88 2.32
C GLN A 62 3.67 -0.90 1.58
N MET A 63 3.78 -1.02 0.25
CA MET A 63 4.54 -0.08 -0.58
C MET A 63 3.94 1.33 -0.52
N GLU A 64 2.62 1.48 -0.64
CA GLU A 64 1.95 2.78 -0.57
C GLU A 64 2.03 3.42 0.83
N GLN A 65 1.93 2.62 1.88
CA GLN A 65 2.15 3.09 3.26
C GLN A 65 3.59 3.56 3.47
N LEU A 66 4.58 2.83 2.95
CA LEU A 66 5.99 3.22 3.06
C LEU A 66 6.28 4.48 2.24
N LYS A 67 5.76 4.57 1.00
CA LYS A 67 5.88 5.79 0.18
C LYS A 67 5.27 6.99 0.88
N SER A 68 4.09 6.84 1.47
CA SER A 68 3.42 7.90 2.21
C SER A 68 4.27 8.37 3.39
N LYS A 69 4.80 7.44 4.20
CA LYS A 69 5.70 7.75 5.33
C LYS A 69 7.02 8.41 4.90
N ILE A 70 7.55 8.07 3.74
CA ILE A 70 8.79 8.65 3.19
C ILE A 70 8.54 10.06 2.65
N LEU A 71 7.50 10.22 1.81
CA LEU A 71 7.14 11.49 1.15
C LEU A 71 6.65 12.54 2.13
N ALA A 72 5.98 12.11 3.19
CA ALA A 72 5.54 12.97 4.28
C ALA A 72 6.70 13.82 4.83
N GLY A 73 7.91 13.29 5.04
CA GLY A 73 8.86 14.03 5.90
C GLY A 73 8.19 14.38 7.26
N PRO A 74 8.58 15.45 7.97
CA PRO A 74 7.83 15.91 9.14
C PRO A 74 6.49 16.54 8.69
N VAL A 75 5.47 15.72 8.43
CA VAL A 75 4.18 16.16 7.89
C VAL A 75 3.05 16.05 8.92
N SER A 76 2.18 17.06 8.88
CA SER A 76 0.98 17.13 9.70
C SER A 76 -0.08 16.16 9.19
N SER A 77 -0.89 15.63 10.11
CA SER A 77 -2.01 14.71 9.88
C SER A 77 -2.94 15.07 8.71
N ASN A 78 -3.00 16.36 8.34
CA ASN A 78 -3.88 16.87 7.31
C ASN A 78 -3.50 16.41 5.88
N GLU A 79 -2.22 16.21 5.59
CA GLU A 79 -1.77 15.76 4.26
C GLU A 79 -1.90 14.24 4.10
N GLU A 80 -1.72 13.50 5.20
CA GLU A 80 -1.95 12.05 5.28
C GLU A 80 -3.44 11.72 5.07
N TYR A 81 -4.33 12.51 5.68
CA TYR A 81 -5.77 12.42 5.46
C TYR A 81 -6.17 12.64 3.99
N ASN A 82 -5.64 13.68 3.35
CA ASN A 82 -5.98 14.00 1.95
C ASN A 82 -5.55 12.90 0.96
N ASN A 83 -4.43 12.23 1.22
CA ASN A 83 -3.98 11.11 0.40
C ASN A 83 -4.87 9.88 0.55
N LEU A 84 -5.24 9.51 1.78
CA LEU A 84 -6.18 8.43 2.03
C LEU A 84 -7.53 8.69 1.35
N LYS A 85 -8.03 9.92 1.48
CA LYS A 85 -9.28 10.36 0.86
C LYS A 85 -9.25 10.22 -0.66
N ARG A 86 -8.17 10.69 -1.30
CA ARG A 86 -8.01 10.58 -2.76
C ARG A 86 -8.03 9.13 -3.24
N ASN A 87 -7.32 8.24 -2.55
CA ASN A 87 -7.27 6.81 -2.90
C ASN A 87 -8.63 6.12 -2.70
N PHE A 88 -9.36 6.51 -1.66
CA PHE A 88 -10.73 6.06 -1.42
C PHE A 88 -11.64 6.45 -2.59
N GLU A 89 -11.67 7.73 -2.96
CA GLU A 89 -12.50 8.26 -4.05
C GLU A 89 -12.18 7.63 -5.42
N GLN A 90 -10.90 7.42 -5.73
CA GLN A 90 -10.49 6.75 -6.97
C GLN A 90 -10.99 5.31 -7.06
N THR A 91 -10.93 4.59 -5.94
CA THR A 91 -11.38 3.19 -5.88
C THR A 91 -12.91 3.09 -5.98
N GLU A 92 -13.66 4.02 -5.37
CA GLU A 92 -15.12 4.11 -5.56
C GLU A 92 -15.48 4.34 -7.03
N GLY A 93 -14.79 5.27 -7.70
CA GLY A 93 -15.01 5.53 -9.12
C GLY A 93 -14.67 4.32 -10.01
N TYR A 94 -13.65 3.53 -9.65
CA TYR A 94 -13.36 2.28 -10.36
C TYR A 94 -14.47 1.24 -10.17
N LEU A 95 -14.94 1.05 -8.92
CA LEU A 95 -16.03 0.13 -8.61
C LEU A 95 -17.31 0.50 -9.36
N GLU A 96 -17.67 1.77 -9.38
CA GLU A 96 -18.88 2.25 -10.05
C GLU A 96 -18.90 1.88 -11.55
N ASN A 97 -17.73 1.88 -12.19
CA ASN A 97 -17.58 1.58 -13.61
C ASN A 97 -17.36 0.09 -13.93
N ASN A 98 -16.99 -0.74 -12.94
CA ASN A 98 -16.53 -2.11 -13.20
C ASN A 98 -17.22 -3.18 -12.35
N LYS A 99 -18.13 -2.82 -11.43
CA LYS A 99 -18.77 -3.76 -10.48
C LYS A 99 -19.37 -5.02 -11.12
N ASP A 100 -19.90 -4.91 -12.34
CA ASP A 100 -20.58 -6.02 -13.03
C ASP A 100 -19.57 -7.02 -13.65
N HIS A 101 -18.28 -6.69 -13.63
CA HIS A 101 -17.18 -7.51 -14.12
C HIS A 101 -16.22 -7.97 -13.02
N ILE A 102 -16.51 -7.62 -11.76
CA ILE A 102 -15.71 -7.99 -10.59
C ILE A 102 -16.38 -9.19 -9.93
N ASP A 103 -15.62 -10.25 -9.68
CA ASP A 103 -16.11 -11.41 -8.95
C ASP A 103 -16.34 -11.09 -7.47
N ASP A 104 -17.18 -11.89 -6.81
CA ASP A 104 -17.61 -11.64 -5.44
C ASP A 104 -16.45 -11.60 -4.44
N PHE A 105 -15.39 -12.39 -4.67
CA PHE A 105 -14.22 -12.42 -3.80
C PHE A 105 -13.39 -11.14 -3.92
N THR A 106 -13.08 -10.72 -5.15
CA THR A 106 -12.41 -9.46 -5.41
C THR A 106 -13.22 -8.26 -4.90
N MET A 107 -14.55 -8.28 -5.08
CA MET A 107 -15.44 -7.25 -4.57
C MET A 107 -15.38 -7.16 -3.03
N GLN A 108 -15.34 -8.31 -2.35
CA GLN A 108 -15.20 -8.35 -0.90
C GLN A 108 -13.86 -7.75 -0.45
N LYS A 109 -12.76 -8.09 -1.12
CA LYS A 109 -11.43 -7.53 -0.80
C LYS A 109 -11.33 -6.04 -1.02
N ILE A 110 -11.94 -5.52 -2.09
CA ILE A 110 -11.99 -4.07 -2.32
C ILE A 110 -12.78 -3.38 -1.19
N LYS A 111 -13.89 -3.96 -0.73
CA LYS A 111 -14.68 -3.41 0.38
C LYS A 111 -13.89 -3.39 1.69
N GLU A 112 -13.22 -4.50 2.05
CA GLU A 112 -12.34 -4.58 3.23
C GLU A 112 -11.26 -3.48 3.18
N LYS A 113 -10.67 -3.24 2.01
CA LYS A 113 -9.65 -2.21 1.79
C LYS A 113 -10.21 -0.78 1.90
N GLN A 114 -11.42 -0.54 1.43
CA GLN A 114 -12.12 0.74 1.57
C GLN A 114 -12.49 1.02 3.03
N GLU A 115 -12.89 0.00 3.78
CA GLU A 115 -13.19 0.11 5.21
C GLU A 115 -11.95 0.49 6.02
N HIS A 116 -10.81 -0.19 5.80
CA HIS A 116 -9.55 0.18 6.46
C HIS A 116 -9.07 1.60 6.13
N ARG A 117 -9.36 2.12 4.92
CA ARG A 117 -9.04 3.51 4.56
C ARG A 117 -9.93 4.49 5.32
N ASN A 118 -11.21 4.17 5.49
CA ASN A 118 -12.13 4.97 6.32
C ASN A 118 -11.68 5.00 7.78
N GLU A 119 -11.35 3.85 8.37
CA GLU A 119 -10.86 3.80 9.76
C GLU A 119 -9.58 4.63 9.96
N GLN A 120 -8.67 4.62 8.98
CA GLN A 120 -7.45 5.44 9.02
C GLN A 120 -7.75 6.93 8.85
N MET A 121 -8.71 7.30 8.00
CA MET A 121 -9.16 8.69 7.88
C MET A 121 -9.79 9.18 9.18
N ASP A 122 -10.67 8.38 9.80
CA ASP A 122 -11.32 8.69 11.08
C ASP A 122 -10.32 8.88 12.21
N PHE A 123 -9.23 8.10 12.22
CA PHE A 123 -8.15 8.27 13.20
C PHE A 123 -7.35 9.58 13.02
N LEU A 124 -7.32 10.13 11.81
CA LEU A 124 -6.56 11.34 11.46
C LEU A 124 -7.39 12.64 11.59
N THR A 125 -8.70 12.55 11.80
CA THR A 125 -9.65 13.68 11.98
C THR A 125 -10.12 13.85 13.42
#